data_AF-A0A4Y9EM69-F1
#
_entry.id   AF-A0A4Y9EM69-F1
#
_cell.length_a   1.000
_cell.length_b   1.000
_cell.length_c   1.000
_cell.angle_alpha   90.00
_cell.angle_beta   90.00
_cell.angle_gamma   90.00
#
_symmetry.space_group_name_H-M   'P 1'
#
loop_
_entity.id
_entity.type
_entity.pdbx_description
1 polymer ?
#
loop_
_entity_poly.entity_id
_entity_poly.type
_entity_poly.pdbx_seq_one_letter_code
_entity_poly.pdbx_strand_id
1 'polypeptide(L)'
;MKRTRIDIPPNLTFLPVPRRASVGGWSPQRQREFISVLAATGSVAQAAAAVGMSKTGAYLLRNAKGGRDFRRAWDAAIEDGVAVLKSVAYERAVDGVQSTVLVEGKPVRTMHHYDNAMLMRLLAIYDTPERAAARRAAREPKFDRQMAVDKFRKLARKLAAEPVEETEAVTGISEADAMDRLYGVPGQPGSAPRPNLHRRARLERAEPPIDPPDIPPFAQRDAPDRWERPEPPTPRIWTG
;
A
#
# COMPACT_ATOMS: atom_id res chain seq x y z
N MET A 1 37.81 -5.11 0.45
CA MET A 1 36.93 -5.64 1.51
C MET A 1 36.80 -7.14 1.35
N LYS A 2 37.24 -7.92 2.35
CA LYS A 2 37.06 -9.38 2.35
C LYS A 2 35.56 -9.64 2.50
N ARG A 3 34.89 -10.20 1.49
CA ARG A 3 33.48 -10.61 1.63
C ARG A 3 33.48 -11.76 2.62
N THR A 4 33.00 -11.50 3.84
CA THR A 4 32.79 -12.50 4.87
C THR A 4 32.01 -13.65 4.23
N ARG A 5 32.47 -14.89 4.42
CA ARG A 5 31.73 -16.07 3.99
C ARG A 5 30.43 -16.04 4.79
N ILE A 6 29.33 -15.64 4.15
CA ILE A 6 28.03 -15.59 4.80
C ILE A 6 27.58 -17.04 4.91
N ASP A 7 27.67 -17.57 6.13
CA ASP A 7 27.17 -18.89 6.46
C ASP A 7 25.65 -18.82 6.51
N ILE A 8 25.02 -19.36 5.46
CA ILE A 8 23.58 -19.42 5.35
C ILE A 8 23.11 -20.65 6.12
N PRO A 9 22.18 -20.52 7.08
CA PRO A 9 21.69 -21.66 7.82
C PRO A 9 21.02 -22.68 6.87
N PRO A 10 21.00 -23.97 7.24
CA PRO A 10 20.63 -25.05 6.32
C PRO A 10 19.20 -24.92 5.78
N ASN A 11 18.26 -24.39 6.58
CA ASN A 11 16.88 -24.10 6.17
C ASN A 11 16.80 -23.06 5.03
N LEU A 12 17.80 -22.20 4.91
CA LEU A 12 17.88 -21.16 3.90
C LEU A 12 18.79 -21.54 2.71
N THR A 13 19.29 -22.78 2.66
CA THR A 13 20.13 -23.25 1.56
C THR A 13 19.29 -23.57 0.32
N PHE A 14 19.73 -23.08 -0.85
CA PHE A 14 19.04 -23.28 -2.13
C PHE A 14 20.02 -23.35 -3.30
N LEU A 15 19.55 -23.92 -4.42
CA LEU A 15 20.22 -23.86 -5.70
C LEU A 15 19.97 -22.50 -6.35
N PRO A 16 21.00 -21.68 -6.60
CA PRO A 16 20.82 -20.36 -7.20
C PRO A 16 20.21 -20.44 -8.59
N VAL A 17 19.29 -19.50 -8.87
CA VAL A 17 18.59 -19.45 -10.15
C VAL A 17 19.59 -19.10 -11.24
N PRO A 18 19.74 -19.94 -12.28
CA PRO A 18 20.66 -19.66 -13.37
C PRO A 18 20.19 -18.42 -14.14
N ARG A 19 21.08 -17.45 -14.25
CA ARG A 19 20.86 -16.22 -15.03
C ARG A 19 22.05 -16.02 -15.95
N ARG A 20 21.80 -15.39 -17.11
CA ARG A 20 22.88 -14.96 -17.99
C ARG A 20 23.83 -14.09 -17.18
N ALA A 21 25.11 -14.47 -17.14
CA ALA A 21 26.13 -13.70 -16.45
C ALA A 21 26.17 -12.30 -17.09
N SER A 22 25.79 -11.30 -16.30
CA SER A 22 25.85 -9.89 -16.66
C SER A 22 26.66 -9.19 -15.59
N VAL A 23 27.57 -8.31 -16.00
CA VAL A 23 28.37 -7.49 -15.10
C VAL A 23 27.39 -6.63 -14.29
N GLY A 24 27.23 -6.96 -13.01
CA GLY A 24 26.28 -6.27 -12.14
C GLY A 24 24.89 -6.91 -12.05
N GLY A 25 24.64 -8.09 -12.61
CA GLY A 25 23.37 -8.81 -12.47
C GLY A 25 23.21 -9.63 -11.18
N TRP A 26 22.16 -10.44 -11.13
CA TRP A 26 21.91 -11.42 -10.07
C TRP A 26 22.87 -12.61 -10.14
N SER A 27 24.03 -12.48 -9.50
CA SER A 27 24.97 -13.58 -9.35
C SER A 27 24.53 -14.55 -8.24
N PRO A 28 24.94 -15.83 -8.28
CA PRO A 28 24.67 -16.80 -7.21
C PRO A 28 25.05 -16.28 -5.82
N GLN A 29 26.13 -15.51 -5.74
CA GLN A 29 26.57 -14.89 -4.50
C GLN A 29 25.59 -13.83 -3.99
N ARG A 30 25.11 -12.94 -4.88
CA ARG A 30 24.12 -11.92 -4.52
C ARG A 30 22.78 -12.52 -4.13
N GLN A 31 22.37 -13.64 -4.75
CA GLN A 31 21.14 -14.33 -4.35
C GLN A 31 21.25 -14.85 -2.92
N ARG A 32 22.41 -15.42 -2.56
CA ARG A 32 22.71 -15.92 -1.22
C ARG A 32 22.76 -14.79 -0.18
N GLU A 33 23.48 -13.70 -0.50
CA GLU A 33 23.52 -12.49 0.32
C GLU A 33 22.12 -11.90 0.52
N PHE A 34 21.30 -11.87 -0.53
CA PHE A 34 19.93 -11.36 -0.46
C PHE A 34 19.07 -12.17 0.52
N ILE A 35 19.11 -13.50 0.45
CA ILE A 35 18.34 -14.38 1.35
C ILE A 35 18.80 -14.21 2.80
N SER A 36 20.12 -14.12 3.03
CA SER A 36 20.66 -13.88 4.36
C SER A 36 20.19 -12.55 4.95
N VAL A 37 20.27 -11.45 4.19
CA VAL A 37 19.78 -10.14 4.66
C VAL A 37 18.26 -10.14 4.83
N LEU A 38 17.53 -10.86 3.98
CA LEU A 38 16.08 -11.01 4.12
C LEU A 38 15.71 -11.70 5.43
N ALA A 39 16.42 -12.76 5.81
CA ALA A 39 16.22 -13.45 7.08
C ALA A 39 16.56 -12.56 8.29
N ALA A 40 17.61 -11.74 8.17
CA ALA A 40 18.01 -10.84 9.24
C ALA A 40 17.09 -9.62 9.42
N THR A 41 16.36 -9.19 8.38
CA THR A 41 15.62 -7.91 8.41
C THR A 41 14.11 -8.05 8.19
N GLY A 42 13.65 -9.13 7.55
CA GLY A 42 12.28 -9.28 7.08
C GLY A 42 11.86 -8.29 5.99
N SER A 43 12.78 -7.45 5.48
CA SER A 43 12.48 -6.37 4.53
C SER A 43 13.11 -6.60 3.18
N VAL A 44 12.27 -6.89 2.17
CA VAL A 44 12.69 -7.08 0.78
C VAL A 44 13.40 -5.84 0.22
N ALA A 45 12.96 -4.63 0.63
CA ALA A 45 13.55 -3.39 0.15
C ALA A 45 14.99 -3.21 0.68
N GLN A 46 15.20 -3.47 1.97
CA GLN A 46 16.53 -3.40 2.58
C GLN A 46 17.44 -4.51 2.05
N ALA A 47 16.93 -5.73 1.93
CA ALA A 47 17.69 -6.86 1.37
C ALA A 47 18.14 -6.59 -0.07
N ALA A 48 17.25 -6.03 -0.91
CA ALA A 48 17.60 -5.67 -2.29
C ALA A 48 18.65 -4.55 -2.32
N ALA A 49 18.49 -3.51 -1.50
CA ALA A 49 19.46 -2.42 -1.41
C ALA A 49 20.85 -2.90 -0.94
N ALA A 50 20.90 -3.81 0.05
CA ALA A 50 22.15 -4.35 0.59
C ALA A 50 22.97 -5.11 -0.46
N VAL A 51 22.33 -5.77 -1.42
CA VAL A 51 23.01 -6.47 -2.53
C VAL A 51 23.17 -5.62 -3.80
N GLY A 52 22.78 -4.34 -3.74
CA GLY A 52 22.82 -3.42 -4.88
C GLY A 52 21.84 -3.80 -6.00
N MET A 53 20.67 -4.34 -5.66
CA MET A 53 19.62 -4.75 -6.58
C MET A 53 18.32 -3.97 -6.38
N SER A 54 17.46 -3.99 -7.40
CA SER A 54 16.10 -3.48 -7.28
C SER A 54 15.16 -4.52 -6.67
N LYS A 55 14.18 -4.05 -5.89
CA LYS A 55 13.09 -4.88 -5.34
C LYS A 55 12.32 -5.61 -6.45
N THR A 56 12.07 -4.92 -7.56
CA THR A 56 11.42 -5.51 -8.75
C THR A 56 12.25 -6.67 -9.31
N GLY A 57 13.57 -6.51 -9.41
CA GLY A 57 14.48 -7.57 -9.85
C GLY A 57 14.43 -8.81 -8.96
N ALA A 58 14.31 -8.62 -7.64
CA ALA A 58 14.20 -9.73 -6.68
C ALA A 58 12.90 -10.54 -6.89
N TYR A 59 11.78 -9.88 -7.16
CA TYR A 59 10.52 -10.57 -7.49
C TYR A 59 10.56 -11.28 -8.84
N LEU A 60 11.17 -10.67 -9.86
CA LEU A 60 11.38 -11.33 -11.14
C LEU A 60 12.23 -12.59 -10.99
N LEU A 61 13.26 -12.55 -10.13
CA LEU A 61 14.09 -13.71 -9.82
C LEU A 61 13.28 -14.82 -9.13
N ARG A 62 12.44 -14.47 -8.14
CA ARG A 62 11.53 -15.41 -7.46
C ARG A 62 10.57 -16.10 -8.43
N ASN A 63 10.09 -15.37 -9.44
CA ASN A 63 9.13 -15.86 -10.43
C ASN A 63 9.77 -16.48 -11.69
N ALA A 64 11.11 -16.53 -11.77
CA ALA A 64 11.80 -17.06 -12.94
C ALA A 64 11.66 -18.59 -13.06
N LYS A 65 11.80 -19.10 -14.30
CA LYS A 65 11.94 -20.54 -14.57
C LYS A 65 13.20 -21.05 -13.83
N GLY A 66 13.04 -22.06 -12.98
CA GLY A 66 14.11 -22.56 -12.09
C GLY A 66 14.18 -21.88 -10.72
N GLY A 67 13.30 -20.92 -10.42
CA GLY A 67 13.26 -20.18 -9.15
C GLY A 67 12.61 -20.91 -7.97
N ARG A 68 12.26 -22.19 -8.09
CA ARG A 68 11.52 -22.92 -7.03
C ARG A 68 12.29 -22.99 -5.72
N ASP A 69 13.58 -23.34 -5.77
CA ASP A 69 14.40 -23.46 -4.56
C ASP A 69 14.67 -22.09 -3.93
N PHE A 70 14.93 -21.07 -4.76
CA PHE A 70 15.05 -19.70 -4.29
C PHE A 70 13.77 -19.19 -3.63
N ARG A 71 12.59 -19.54 -4.17
CA ARG A 71 11.31 -19.21 -3.54
C ARG A 71 11.14 -19.89 -2.18
N ARG A 72 11.49 -21.17 -2.06
CA ARG A 72 11.45 -21.88 -0.78
C ARG A 72 12.34 -21.19 0.26
N ALA A 73 13.59 -20.89 -0.10
CA ALA A 73 14.51 -20.20 0.80
C ALA A 73 14.04 -18.76 1.11
N TRP A 74 13.39 -18.09 0.16
CA TRP A 74 12.75 -16.79 0.40
C TRP A 74 11.65 -16.88 1.44
N ASP A 75 10.75 -17.85 1.31
CA ASP A 75 9.61 -17.99 2.20
C ASP A 75 10.11 -18.34 3.62
N ALA A 76 11.07 -19.25 3.75
CA ALA A 76 11.75 -19.54 5.03
C ALA A 76 12.50 -18.31 5.61
N ALA A 77 13.16 -17.51 4.77
CA ALA A 77 13.81 -16.28 5.23
C ALA A 77 12.80 -15.23 5.70
N ILE A 78 11.62 -15.15 5.09
CA ILE A 78 10.55 -14.28 5.57
C ILE A 78 10.11 -14.74 6.96
N GLU A 79 9.90 -16.04 7.17
CA GLU A 79 9.53 -16.62 8.46
C GLU A 79 10.55 -16.27 9.56
N ASP A 80 11.84 -16.45 9.28
CA ASP A 80 12.93 -16.06 10.20
C ASP A 80 12.91 -14.54 10.47
N GLY A 81 12.68 -13.74 9.43
CA GLY A 81 12.60 -12.28 9.53
C GLY A 81 11.37 -11.74 10.25
N VAL A 82 10.30 -12.54 10.43
CA VAL A 82 9.09 -12.10 11.15
C VAL A 82 9.41 -11.74 12.59
N ALA A 83 10.30 -12.47 13.26
CA ALA A 83 10.68 -12.19 14.65
C ALA A 83 11.33 -10.80 14.79
N VAL A 84 12.26 -10.47 13.89
CA VAL A 84 12.92 -9.15 13.85
C VAL A 84 11.93 -8.05 13.45
N LEU A 85 11.07 -8.32 12.47
CA LEU A 85 10.05 -7.35 12.07
C LEU A 85 9.10 -7.04 13.23
N LYS A 86 8.74 -8.05 14.03
CA LYS A 86 7.91 -7.89 15.24
C LYS A 86 8.62 -7.04 16.30
N SER A 87 9.91 -7.25 16.58
CA SER A 87 10.64 -6.44 17.58
C SER A 87 10.74 -4.98 17.15
N VAL A 88 11.16 -4.73 15.90
CA VAL A 88 11.23 -3.38 15.33
C VAL A 88 9.85 -2.71 15.30
N ALA A 89 8.80 -3.50 15.04
CA ALA A 89 7.45 -3.00 15.05
C ALA A 89 7.00 -2.55 16.44
N TYR A 90 7.35 -3.32 17.48
CA TYR A 90 7.10 -2.96 18.87
C TYR A 90 7.82 -1.67 19.27
N GLU A 91 9.12 -1.58 19.00
CA GLU A 91 9.91 -0.38 19.28
C GLU A 91 9.29 0.85 18.61
N ARG A 92 8.96 0.78 17.32
CA ARG A 92 8.31 1.89 16.60
C ARG A 92 6.92 2.24 17.11
N ALA A 93 6.16 1.25 17.56
CA ALA A 93 4.82 1.47 18.09
C ALA A 93 4.85 2.13 19.47
N VAL A 94 5.87 1.83 20.28
CA VAL A 94 6.05 2.37 21.64
C VAL A 94 6.77 3.72 21.62
N ASP A 95 7.91 3.80 20.94
CA ASP A 95 8.77 4.98 20.93
C ASP A 95 8.35 6.03 19.89
N GLY A 96 7.54 5.61 18.91
CA GLY A 96 7.17 6.41 17.76
C GLY A 96 8.29 6.55 16.72
N VAL A 97 8.02 7.24 15.63
CA VAL A 97 8.96 7.52 14.54
C VAL A 97 9.14 9.02 14.40
N GLN A 98 10.38 9.50 14.42
CA GLN A 98 10.68 10.91 14.14
C GLN A 98 10.59 11.17 12.62
N SER A 99 9.76 12.15 12.26
CA SER A 99 9.67 12.67 10.89
C SER A 99 10.04 14.14 10.89
N THR A 100 11.02 14.51 10.07
CA THR A 100 11.39 15.91 9.87
C THR A 100 10.72 16.41 8.60
N VAL A 101 9.90 17.45 8.75
CA VAL A 101 9.32 18.16 7.60
C VAL A 101 10.39 19.11 7.06
N LEU A 102 10.78 18.88 5.80
CA LEU A 102 11.69 19.74 5.06
C LEU A 102 10.86 20.72 4.22
N VAL A 103 11.14 22.01 4.33
CA VAL A 103 10.64 23.04 3.40
C VAL A 103 11.86 23.68 2.77
N GLU A 104 11.94 23.68 1.44
CA GLU A 104 13.11 24.17 0.68
C GLU A 104 14.44 23.50 1.09
N GLY A 105 14.39 22.22 1.46
CA GLY A 105 15.57 21.45 1.89
C GLY A 105 16.10 21.81 3.28
N LYS A 106 15.47 22.75 3.99
CA LYS A 106 15.81 23.11 5.37
C LYS A 106 14.87 22.40 6.35
N PRO A 107 15.38 21.81 7.45
CA PRO A 107 14.55 21.18 8.47
C PRO A 107 13.79 22.26 9.25
N VAL A 108 12.48 22.31 9.05
CA VAL A 108 11.61 23.31 9.71
C VAL A 108 11.06 22.78 11.02
N ARG A 109 10.74 21.48 11.07
CA ARG A 109 10.10 20.87 12.24
C ARG A 109 10.36 19.37 12.32
N THR A 110 10.78 18.92 13.50
CA THR A 110 10.82 17.48 13.84
C THR A 110 9.55 17.14 14.61
N MET A 111 8.81 16.14 14.13
CA MET A 111 7.60 15.64 14.76
C MET A 111 7.79 14.17 15.14
N HIS A 112 7.36 13.79 16.35
CA HIS A 112 7.27 12.39 16.76
C HIS A 112 5.89 11.84 16.35
N HIS A 113 5.87 10.88 15.44
CA HIS A 113 4.65 10.23 14.96
C HIS A 113 4.54 8.82 15.54
N TYR A 114 3.51 8.57 16.35
CA TYR A 114 3.17 7.24 16.83
C TYR A 114 2.24 6.58 15.82
N ASP A 115 2.69 5.48 15.18
CA ASP A 115 1.85 4.73 14.25
C ASP A 115 0.84 3.87 15.03
N ASN A 116 -0.27 4.50 15.38
CA ASN A 116 -1.35 3.86 16.12
C ASN A 116 -2.00 2.71 15.33
N ALA A 117 -1.98 2.74 13.99
CA ALA A 117 -2.50 1.64 13.20
C ALA A 117 -1.62 0.38 13.35
N MET A 118 -0.30 0.58 13.38
CA MET A 118 0.67 -0.47 13.61
C MET A 118 0.58 -1.03 15.04
N LEU A 119 0.49 -0.16 16.05
CA LEU A 119 0.26 -0.56 17.45
C LEU A 119 -0.99 -1.42 17.60
N MET A 120 -2.12 -0.96 17.05
CA MET A 120 -3.39 -1.68 17.13
C MET A 120 -3.33 -3.03 16.41
N ARG A 121 -2.58 -3.12 15.30
CA ARG A 121 -2.40 -4.38 14.56
C ARG A 121 -1.52 -5.37 15.33
N LEU A 122 -0.47 -4.91 16.01
CA LEU A 122 0.33 -5.74 16.91
C LEU A 122 -0.54 -6.26 18.07
N LEU A 123 -1.30 -5.38 18.74
CA LEU A 123 -2.22 -5.78 19.81
C LEU A 123 -3.27 -6.79 19.35
N ALA A 124 -3.71 -6.73 18.09
CA ALA A 124 -4.62 -7.71 17.52
C ALA A 124 -3.95 -9.08 17.26
N ILE A 125 -2.67 -9.10 16.88
CA ILE A 125 -1.89 -10.33 16.67
C ILE A 125 -1.59 -11.03 18.00
N TYR A 126 -1.27 -10.27 19.04
CA TYR A 126 -1.00 -10.79 20.39
C TYR A 126 -2.24 -10.93 21.26
N ASP A 127 -3.42 -10.67 20.70
CA ASP A 127 -4.65 -10.95 21.42
C ASP A 127 -4.83 -12.45 21.57
N THR A 128 -5.14 -12.89 22.78
CA THR A 128 -5.51 -14.30 22.99
C THR A 128 -6.73 -14.64 22.14
N PRO A 129 -6.84 -15.86 21.59
CA PRO A 129 -8.00 -16.25 20.79
C PRO A 129 -9.32 -16.07 21.55
N GLU A 130 -9.30 -16.23 22.87
CA GLU A 130 -10.43 -16.01 23.79
C GLU A 130 -10.86 -14.54 23.82
N ARG A 131 -9.92 -13.60 24.04
CA ARG A 131 -10.20 -12.15 23.98
C ARG A 131 -10.60 -11.70 22.58
N ALA A 132 -10.02 -12.27 21.53
CA ALA A 132 -10.36 -11.94 20.15
C ALA A 132 -11.78 -12.41 19.82
N ALA A 133 -12.14 -13.61 20.26
CA ALA A 133 -13.48 -14.16 20.16
C ALA A 133 -14.47 -13.33 20.98
N ALA A 134 -14.14 -12.96 22.22
CA ALA A 134 -14.97 -12.10 23.06
C ALA A 134 -15.22 -10.72 22.43
N ARG A 135 -14.20 -10.08 21.84
CA ARG A 135 -14.35 -8.81 21.12
C ARG A 135 -15.20 -8.93 19.86
N ARG A 136 -15.09 -10.05 19.13
CA ARG A 136 -15.96 -10.33 17.97
C ARG A 136 -17.39 -10.61 18.38
N ALA A 137 -17.60 -11.33 19.49
CA ALA A 137 -18.92 -11.62 20.04
C ALA A 137 -19.60 -10.38 20.62
N ALA A 138 -18.83 -9.49 21.26
CA ALA A 138 -19.31 -8.21 21.78
C ALA A 138 -19.53 -7.14 20.69
N ARG A 139 -19.07 -7.38 19.46
CA ARG A 139 -19.27 -6.44 18.35
C ARG A 139 -20.69 -6.61 17.81
N GLU A 140 -21.57 -5.72 18.23
CA GLU A 140 -22.91 -5.64 17.67
C GLU A 140 -22.85 -5.40 16.15
N PRO A 141 -23.50 -6.25 15.34
CA PRO A 141 -23.54 -6.05 13.90
C PRO A 141 -24.33 -4.76 13.60
N LYS A 142 -23.65 -3.78 12.97
CA LYS A 142 -24.28 -2.51 12.54
C LYS A 142 -25.47 -2.69 11.59
N PHE A 143 -25.56 -3.84 10.92
CA PHE A 143 -26.68 -4.18 10.05
C PHE A 143 -27.16 -5.58 10.39
N ASP A 144 -28.46 -5.70 10.64
CA ASP A 144 -29.13 -6.99 10.65
C ASP A 144 -29.15 -7.59 9.23
N ARG A 145 -29.15 -8.92 9.15
CA ARG A 145 -29.21 -9.67 7.89
C ARG A 145 -30.42 -9.24 7.05
N GLN A 146 -31.56 -9.01 7.69
CA GLN A 146 -32.78 -8.56 7.01
C GLN A 146 -32.61 -7.15 6.42
N MET A 147 -32.02 -6.23 7.20
CA MET A 147 -31.71 -4.88 6.74
C MET A 147 -30.70 -4.86 5.57
N ALA A 148 -29.72 -5.76 5.57
CA ALA A 148 -28.76 -5.89 4.46
C ALA A 148 -29.45 -6.38 3.19
N VAL A 149 -30.33 -7.37 3.30
CA VAL A 149 -31.14 -7.90 2.19
C VAL A 149 -32.08 -6.82 1.63
N ASP A 150 -32.74 -6.05 2.49
CA ASP A 150 -33.65 -4.99 2.05
C ASP A 150 -32.92 -3.83 1.39
N LYS A 151 -31.74 -3.45 1.91
CA LYS A 151 -30.86 -2.48 1.22
C LYS A 151 -30.42 -3.00 -0.15
N PHE A 152 -30.04 -4.27 -0.26
CA PHE A 152 -29.66 -4.88 -1.52
C PHE A 152 -30.82 -4.90 -2.52
N ARG A 153 -32.02 -5.31 -2.11
CA ARG A 153 -33.23 -5.26 -2.94
C ARG A 153 -33.55 -3.84 -3.39
N LYS A 154 -33.42 -2.86 -2.50
CA LYS A 154 -33.65 -1.45 -2.83
C LYS A 154 -32.63 -0.95 -3.86
N LEU A 155 -31.38 -1.35 -3.73
CA LEU A 155 -30.32 -1.03 -4.70
C LEU A 155 -30.59 -1.69 -6.06
N ALA A 156 -30.96 -2.97 -6.08
CA ALA A 156 -31.28 -3.71 -7.29
C ALA A 156 -32.50 -3.12 -8.03
N ARG A 157 -33.54 -2.71 -7.29
CA ARG A 157 -34.68 -1.98 -7.87
C ARG A 157 -34.29 -0.62 -8.43
N LYS A 158 -33.40 0.09 -7.76
CA LYS A 158 -32.90 1.39 -8.24
C LYS A 158 -32.11 1.21 -9.54
N LEU A 159 -31.21 0.23 -9.61
CA LEU A 159 -30.49 -0.11 -10.84
C LEU A 159 -31.42 -0.57 -11.96
N ALA A 160 -32.49 -1.30 -11.65
CA ALA A 160 -33.46 -1.77 -12.65
C ALA A 160 -34.44 -0.66 -13.12
N ALA A 161 -34.55 0.44 -12.37
CA ALA A 161 -35.43 1.57 -12.68
C ALA A 161 -34.69 2.70 -13.42
N GLU A 162 -33.36 2.70 -13.42
CA GLU A 162 -32.55 3.56 -14.29
C GLU A 162 -32.67 3.01 -15.73
N PRO A 163 -33.26 3.76 -16.68
CA PRO A 163 -33.47 3.25 -18.03
C PRO A 163 -32.12 3.04 -18.72
N VAL A 164 -32.00 1.93 -19.44
CA VAL A 164 -30.77 1.52 -20.16
C VAL A 164 -30.24 2.66 -21.05
N GLU A 165 -31.14 3.40 -21.71
CA GLU A 165 -30.80 4.53 -22.57
C GLU A 165 -30.02 5.64 -21.86
N GLU A 166 -30.31 5.91 -20.58
CA GLU A 166 -29.60 6.92 -19.79
C GLU A 166 -28.21 6.42 -19.38
N THR A 167 -28.06 5.10 -19.16
CA THR A 167 -26.76 4.47 -18.90
C THR A 167 -25.88 4.35 -20.16
N GLU A 168 -26.49 4.10 -21.32
CA GLU A 168 -25.81 4.08 -22.63
C GLU A 168 -25.40 5.51 -23.06
N ALA A 169 -26.24 6.52 -22.77
CA ALA A 169 -25.90 7.93 -23.00
C ALA A 169 -24.77 8.43 -22.08
N VAL A 170 -24.75 8.00 -20.82
CA VAL A 170 -23.72 8.39 -19.84
C VAL A 170 -22.39 7.65 -20.06
N THR A 171 -22.43 6.37 -20.44
CA THR A 171 -21.21 5.56 -20.60
C THR A 171 -20.69 5.48 -22.03
N GLY A 172 -21.50 5.89 -23.02
CA GLY A 172 -21.18 5.85 -24.44
C GLY A 172 -20.94 4.43 -25.00
N ILE A 173 -21.34 3.40 -24.25
CA ILE A 173 -21.14 1.99 -24.60
C ILE A 173 -22.51 1.33 -24.57
N SER A 174 -22.92 0.72 -25.69
CA SER A 174 -24.18 -0.04 -25.72
C SER A 174 -24.11 -1.25 -24.78
N GLU A 175 -25.25 -1.61 -24.19
CA GLU A 175 -25.39 -2.75 -23.27
C GLU A 175 -24.90 -4.05 -23.91
N ALA A 176 -25.16 -4.26 -25.21
CA ALA A 176 -24.68 -5.43 -25.95
C ALA A 176 -23.14 -5.49 -26.02
N ASP A 177 -22.49 -4.34 -26.26
CA ASP A 177 -21.03 -4.21 -26.26
C ASP A 177 -20.43 -4.38 -24.86
N ALA A 178 -21.12 -3.92 -23.82
CA ALA A 178 -20.69 -4.07 -22.44
C ALA A 178 -20.78 -5.54 -21.98
N MET A 179 -21.86 -6.23 -22.35
CA MET A 179 -22.07 -7.65 -22.07
C MET A 179 -21.09 -8.53 -22.82
N ASP A 180 -20.81 -8.24 -24.10
CA ASP A 180 -19.77 -8.95 -24.85
C ASP A 180 -18.36 -8.74 -24.26
N ARG A 181 -18.04 -7.53 -23.77
CA ARG A 181 -16.75 -7.26 -23.08
C ARG A 181 -16.59 -8.03 -21.77
N LEU A 182 -17.67 -8.18 -21.00
CA LEU A 182 -17.66 -8.82 -19.68
C LEU A 182 -17.66 -10.34 -19.78
N TYR A 183 -18.47 -10.89 -20.70
CA TYR A 183 -18.74 -12.32 -20.79
C TYR A 183 -18.30 -12.99 -22.11
N GLY A 184 -17.81 -12.23 -23.10
CA GLY A 184 -17.32 -12.74 -24.37
C GLY A 184 -15.97 -13.46 -24.27
N VAL A 185 -15.72 -14.37 -25.23
CA VAL A 185 -14.49 -15.17 -25.33
C VAL A 185 -13.37 -14.32 -25.93
N PRO A 186 -12.22 -14.16 -25.25
CA PRO A 186 -11.15 -13.29 -25.74
C PRO A 186 -10.62 -13.73 -27.12
N GLY A 187 -10.68 -12.84 -28.13
CA GLY A 187 -9.99 -13.01 -29.41
C GLY A 187 -10.87 -13.31 -30.64
N GLN A 188 -12.19 -13.31 -30.53
CA GLN A 188 -13.07 -13.34 -31.71
C GLN A 188 -13.16 -11.97 -32.40
N PRO A 189 -13.24 -11.92 -33.75
CA PRO A 189 -13.47 -10.68 -34.48
C PRO A 189 -14.85 -10.11 -34.12
N GLY A 190 -14.85 -8.96 -33.45
CA GLY A 190 -16.05 -8.30 -32.91
C GLY A 190 -16.00 -8.06 -31.39
N SER A 191 -15.16 -8.79 -30.65
CA SER A 191 -15.11 -8.62 -29.20
C SER A 191 -14.24 -7.45 -28.78
N ALA A 192 -14.86 -6.46 -28.13
CA ALA A 192 -14.17 -5.24 -27.73
C ALA A 192 -13.23 -5.48 -26.53
N PRO A 193 -12.10 -4.77 -26.44
CA PRO A 193 -11.15 -4.96 -25.35
C PRO A 193 -11.74 -4.52 -24.00
N ARG A 194 -11.47 -5.30 -22.94
CA ARG A 194 -11.97 -5.05 -21.57
C ARG A 194 -11.54 -3.67 -21.05
N PRO A 195 -12.41 -2.97 -20.30
CA PRO A 195 -12.08 -1.66 -19.79
C PRO A 195 -10.96 -1.76 -18.75
N ASN A 196 -9.93 -0.93 -18.94
CA ASN A 196 -8.96 -0.68 -17.89
C ASN A 196 -9.63 0.29 -16.90
N LEU A 197 -10.10 -0.22 -15.75
CA LEU A 197 -10.87 0.50 -14.72
C LEU A 197 -10.23 1.83 -14.25
N HIS A 198 -8.96 2.09 -14.58
CA HIS A 198 -8.19 3.20 -14.06
C HIS A 198 -8.06 4.45 -14.95
N ARG A 199 -8.58 4.49 -16.19
CA ARG A 199 -8.37 5.65 -17.09
C ARG A 199 -9.62 6.44 -17.48
N ARG A 200 -10.78 5.81 -17.68
CA ARG A 200 -11.95 6.46 -18.29
C ARG A 200 -12.81 7.29 -17.32
N ALA A 201 -12.99 6.85 -16.08
CA ALA A 201 -13.83 7.57 -15.10
C ALA A 201 -13.35 8.99 -14.76
N ARG A 202 -12.09 9.35 -15.07
CA ARG A 202 -11.53 10.68 -14.84
C ARG A 202 -11.85 11.67 -15.97
N LEU A 203 -12.17 11.20 -17.18
CA LEU A 203 -12.36 12.09 -18.34
C LEU A 203 -13.81 12.56 -18.51
N GLU A 204 -14.78 11.73 -18.12
CA GLU A 204 -16.22 12.06 -18.27
C GLU A 204 -16.80 12.82 -17.08
N ARG A 205 -16.19 12.68 -15.89
CA ARG A 205 -16.41 13.54 -14.73
C ARG A 205 -15.29 14.56 -14.62
N ALA A 206 -15.04 15.28 -15.71
CA ALA A 206 -14.38 16.56 -15.57
C ALA A 206 -15.38 17.46 -14.83
N GLU A 207 -15.23 17.56 -13.51
CA GLU A 207 -15.70 18.76 -12.81
C GLU A 207 -15.26 19.95 -13.67
N PRO A 208 -16.13 20.96 -13.89
CA PRO A 208 -15.71 22.16 -14.61
C PRO A 208 -14.37 22.59 -14.01
N PRO A 209 -13.40 23.04 -14.83
CA PRO A 209 -12.12 23.49 -14.31
C PRO A 209 -12.43 24.34 -13.09
N ILE A 210 -11.98 23.92 -11.92
CA ILE A 210 -12.06 24.78 -10.75
C ILE A 210 -11.24 25.97 -11.21
N ASP A 211 -11.91 27.07 -11.57
CA ASP A 211 -11.22 28.32 -11.84
C ASP A 211 -10.30 28.46 -10.64
N PRO A 212 -8.98 28.48 -10.86
CA PRO A 212 -8.06 28.56 -9.75
C PRO A 212 -8.58 29.74 -8.92
N PRO A 213 -8.81 29.57 -7.60
CA PRO A 213 -9.22 30.70 -6.79
C PRO A 213 -8.26 31.83 -7.12
N ASP A 214 -8.74 33.07 -7.22
CA ASP A 214 -7.92 34.21 -7.64
C ASP A 214 -6.72 34.33 -6.69
N ILE A 215 -5.64 33.63 -7.06
CA ILE A 215 -4.44 33.45 -6.25
C ILE A 215 -3.60 34.62 -6.70
N PRO A 216 -3.42 35.65 -5.85
CA PRO A 216 -2.60 36.76 -6.21
C PRO A 216 -1.19 36.24 -6.55
N PRO A 217 -0.46 36.91 -7.48
CA PRO A 217 0.89 36.53 -7.86
C PRO A 217 1.75 36.23 -6.63
N PHE A 218 2.71 35.31 -6.74
CA PHE A 218 3.60 34.91 -5.63
C PHE A 218 4.13 36.13 -4.84
N ALA A 219 4.48 37.22 -5.52
CA ALA A 219 4.97 38.48 -4.94
C ALA A 219 4.00 39.19 -3.97
N GLN A 220 2.69 38.88 -4.04
CA GLN A 220 1.64 39.42 -3.18
C GLN A 220 1.18 38.43 -2.09
N ARG A 221 1.65 37.17 -2.10
CA ARG A 221 1.29 36.17 -1.07
C ARG A 221 1.99 36.43 0.27
N ASP A 222 3.13 37.12 0.23
CA ASP A 222 3.98 37.45 1.39
C ASP A 222 3.88 38.92 1.81
N ALA A 223 2.79 39.61 1.46
CA ALA A 223 2.53 40.96 1.95
C ALA A 223 2.43 40.93 3.50
N PRO A 224 3.18 41.79 4.22
CA PRO A 224 3.35 41.71 5.68
C PRO A 224 2.06 41.94 6.49
N ASP A 225 1.02 42.43 5.83
CA ASP A 225 -0.29 42.82 6.33
C ASP A 225 -1.38 41.74 6.18
N ARG A 226 -1.10 40.62 5.49
CA ARG A 226 -2.12 39.58 5.26
C ARG A 226 -2.34 38.63 6.44
N TRP A 227 -1.29 38.37 7.22
CA TRP A 227 -1.34 37.48 8.37
C TRP A 227 -1.24 38.30 9.65
N GLU A 228 -2.32 39.00 10.00
CA GLU A 228 -2.48 39.47 11.37
C GLU A 228 -2.50 38.23 12.28
N ARG A 229 -1.43 38.04 13.06
CA ARG A 229 -1.39 37.02 14.10
C ARG A 229 -2.55 37.35 15.05
N PRO A 230 -3.56 36.47 15.23
CA PRO A 230 -4.60 36.73 16.21
C PRO A 230 -3.93 36.93 17.57
N GLU A 231 -4.34 37.97 18.31
CA GLU A 231 -3.75 38.24 19.61
C GLU A 231 -3.82 36.97 20.47
N PRO A 232 -2.73 36.62 21.18
CA PRO A 232 -2.73 35.45 22.03
C PRO A 232 -3.89 35.60 23.03
N PRO A 233 -4.72 34.56 23.24
CA PRO A 233 -5.81 34.65 24.19
C PRO A 233 -5.22 35.05 25.55
N THR A 234 -5.79 36.08 26.17
CA THR A 234 -5.37 36.51 27.51
C THR A 234 -5.45 35.29 28.44
N PRO A 235 -4.38 35.03 29.23
CA PRO A 235 -4.38 33.88 30.12
C PRO A 235 -5.58 34.01 31.05
N ARG A 236 -6.46 33.00 31.04
CA ARG A 236 -7.53 32.90 32.03
C ARG A 236 -6.86 32.72 33.39
N ILE A 237 -6.80 33.79 34.17
CA ILE A 237 -6.41 33.74 35.57
C ILE A 237 -7.54 32.98 36.27
N TRP A 238 -7.32 31.68 36.48
CA TRP A 238 -8.25 30.85 37.25
C TRP A 238 -8.27 31.41 38.67
N THR A 239 -9.38 32.02 39.05
CA THR A 239 -9.66 32.47 40.42
C THR A 239 -10.77 31.61 40.97
N GLY A 240 -10.46 30.81 42.00
CA GLY A 240 -11.41 30.04 42.79
C GLY A 240 -11.70 28.64 42.27
#